data_AF-R6I3S7-F1
#
_entry.id   AF-R6I3S7-F1
#
_cell.length_a   1.000
_cell.length_b   1.000
_cell.length_c   1.000
_cell.angle_alpha   90.00
_cell.angle_beta   90.00
_cell.angle_gamma   90.00
#
_symmetry.space_group_name_H-M   'P 1'
#
loop_
_entity.id
_entity.type
_entity.pdbx_description
1 polymer ?
#
loop_
_entity_poly.entity_id
_entity_poly.type
_entity_poly.pdbx_seq_one_letter_code
_entity_poly.pdbx_strand_id
1 'polypeptide(L)'
;MNKKFAKTLAMVLVIAMLLSLGSFAFADADTTSADDGNDYPIVLVHGLFGWGGTEIANLNYWGGFSSLQEMLTDAGYEVYTPSIGPVASNWDRACELYAYLVGGTVDYGQYHSAQNGHSRYGRTFKGVLPELNDADSTLKIHLVGHSMGGETIRMLAQLLENGDPDELRATTDGSISKLFTGTCRHWIESITTLCTPHDGSQYDGKVYNEEEPLVHRFVAALSAATGMNINEENLGLDFKLDQWGLTREPGESYESYIHRVENSNLWKDDVKDLSVYDLSPDGAAVLNSYAKAQDDIYYFSVACSDTYRGAVYPHHYLPYSNINPLMKKSATYMGSYKNYAAGHVTIDESWWENDGIVSVRSAQYPHEGSNDRCDLNYGTENGVMTFKDGTEKGVWNYIEKIERTDHINMVGQITNTKYLQGKFFEMAAMLASIPADGSTPDVPASVPFVDIVNDSFYYDAVVWGYNNGIVNGVDSTHFAPDASCTRAQVVTFLWRAAGSPEPESMSTPFTDVKSGSFYEKAAAWAYENGIVKGTTETTFAPNATVTRAQFVTFLWRYEDCPSSSIANPFSDVSESSVYAPAILWAAENGVTVGTGNGTFVPNGACTRAHVVTFLCRDLAK
;
A
#
# COMPACT_ATOMS: atom_id res chain seq x y z
N MET A 1 -36.83 -49.25 -2.72
CA MET A 1 -35.44 -49.40 -3.20
C MET A 1 -34.70 -50.38 -2.29
N ASN A 2 -34.15 -51.47 -2.83
CA ASN A 2 -33.76 -52.66 -2.05
C ASN A 2 -32.39 -52.47 -1.36
N LYS A 3 -32.29 -52.73 -0.04
CA LYS A 3 -31.10 -52.47 0.81
C LYS A 3 -29.79 -53.11 0.32
N LYS A 4 -29.86 -54.15 -0.51
CA LYS A 4 -28.68 -54.73 -1.19
C LYS A 4 -28.10 -53.81 -2.27
N PHE A 5 -28.92 -53.07 -3.01
CA PHE A 5 -28.48 -52.17 -4.08
C PHE A 5 -27.74 -50.94 -3.53
N ALA A 6 -28.19 -50.42 -2.37
CA ALA A 6 -27.52 -49.31 -1.68
C ALA A 6 -26.13 -49.70 -1.13
N LYS A 7 -25.95 -50.93 -0.66
CA LYS A 7 -24.64 -51.41 -0.17
C LYS A 7 -23.65 -51.69 -1.31
N THR A 8 -24.12 -52.18 -2.45
CA THR A 8 -23.26 -52.39 -3.62
C THR A 8 -22.85 -51.05 -4.26
N LEU A 9 -23.75 -50.05 -4.30
CA LEU A 9 -23.42 -48.70 -4.81
C LEU A 9 -22.43 -47.96 -3.89
N ALA A 10 -22.58 -48.07 -2.57
CA ALA A 10 -21.63 -47.50 -1.61
C ALA A 10 -20.23 -48.13 -1.71
N MET A 11 -20.13 -49.44 -1.97
CA MET A 11 -18.84 -50.14 -2.10
C MET A 11 -18.15 -49.83 -3.45
N VAL A 12 -18.91 -49.61 -4.53
CA VAL A 12 -18.37 -49.18 -5.83
C VAL A 12 -17.92 -47.70 -5.80
N LEU A 13 -18.60 -46.83 -5.03
CA LEU A 13 -18.17 -45.44 -4.82
C LEU A 13 -16.90 -45.33 -3.96
N VAL A 14 -16.75 -46.18 -2.94
CA VAL A 14 -15.52 -46.22 -2.11
C VAL A 14 -14.32 -46.77 -2.90
N ILE A 15 -14.53 -47.75 -3.78
CA ILE A 15 -13.45 -48.27 -4.64
C ILE A 15 -13.12 -47.31 -5.79
N ALA A 16 -14.09 -46.54 -6.30
CA ALA A 16 -13.85 -45.48 -7.27
C ALA A 16 -13.10 -44.27 -6.67
N MET A 17 -13.34 -43.93 -5.39
CA MET A 17 -12.57 -42.90 -4.67
C MET A 17 -11.14 -43.35 -4.30
N LEU A 18 -10.90 -44.65 -4.11
CA LEU A 18 -9.56 -45.20 -3.84
C LEU A 18 -8.72 -45.39 -5.11
N LEU A 19 -9.34 -45.48 -6.30
CA LEU A 19 -8.64 -45.64 -7.58
C LEU A 19 -8.47 -44.32 -8.37
N SER A 20 -8.99 -43.20 -7.87
CA SER A 20 -8.72 -41.85 -8.40
C SER A 20 -7.61 -41.11 -7.63
N LEU A 21 -6.94 -41.79 -6.69
CA LEU A 21 -5.62 -41.38 -6.17
C LEU A 21 -4.57 -41.63 -7.26
N GLY A 22 -4.68 -40.90 -8.37
CA GLY A 22 -3.56 -40.68 -9.25
C GLY A 22 -2.49 -39.98 -8.41
N SER A 23 -1.40 -40.68 -8.16
CA SER A 23 -0.19 -40.15 -7.56
C SER A 23 0.33 -39.07 -8.49
N PHE A 24 -0.13 -37.84 -8.29
CA PHE A 24 0.61 -36.69 -8.78
C PHE A 24 1.73 -36.52 -7.76
N ALA A 25 2.93 -36.88 -8.21
CA ALA A 25 4.13 -36.32 -7.62
C ALA A 25 3.90 -34.80 -7.61
N PHE A 26 3.76 -34.24 -6.42
CA PHE A 26 4.24 -32.88 -6.23
C PHE A 26 5.67 -32.95 -6.76
N ALA A 27 5.97 -32.16 -7.80
CA ALA A 27 7.36 -31.84 -8.03
C ALA A 27 7.84 -31.36 -6.65
N ASP A 28 8.78 -32.09 -6.06
CA ASP A 28 9.57 -31.53 -4.98
C ASP A 28 9.90 -30.13 -5.45
N ALA A 29 9.37 -29.12 -4.76
CA ALA A 29 9.84 -27.77 -4.94
C ALA A 29 11.31 -27.89 -4.63
N ASP A 30 12.12 -27.91 -5.69
CA ASP A 30 13.56 -28.00 -5.61
C ASP A 30 13.95 -26.77 -4.80
N THR A 31 14.21 -26.98 -3.51
CA THR A 31 14.70 -25.95 -2.60
C THR A 31 16.15 -25.70 -2.99
N THR A 32 16.32 -25.02 -4.12
CA THR A 32 17.56 -24.41 -4.56
C THR A 32 17.29 -22.92 -4.70
N SER A 33 17.55 -22.22 -3.60
CA SER A 33 17.95 -20.80 -3.46
C SER A 33 17.49 -19.80 -4.53
N ALA A 34 16.65 -18.85 -4.13
CA ALA A 34 16.88 -17.44 -4.44
C ALA A 34 17.23 -16.76 -3.11
N ASP A 35 18.46 -16.27 -2.98
CA ASP A 35 19.04 -15.67 -1.76
C ASP A 35 18.47 -14.26 -1.45
N ASP A 36 17.31 -13.91 -2.02
CA ASP A 36 16.88 -12.51 -2.20
C ASP A 36 15.46 -12.17 -1.68
N GLY A 37 14.69 -13.15 -1.21
CA GLY A 37 13.33 -12.92 -0.65
C GLY A 37 13.33 -12.56 0.84
N ASN A 38 12.15 -12.38 1.43
CA ASN A 38 12.00 -12.05 2.86
C ASN A 38 11.34 -13.19 3.66
N ASP A 39 11.48 -13.10 4.99
CA ASP A 39 10.88 -14.00 5.98
C ASP A 39 9.88 -13.28 6.90
N TYR A 40 9.31 -12.16 6.46
CA TYR A 40 8.42 -11.34 7.27
C TYR A 40 7.11 -12.07 7.60
N PRO A 41 6.64 -12.03 8.87
CA PRO A 41 5.40 -12.69 9.25
C PRO A 41 4.17 -12.13 8.53
N ILE A 42 3.20 -13.00 8.26
CA ILE A 42 1.89 -12.64 7.72
C ILE A 42 0.89 -12.48 8.86
N VAL A 43 0.18 -11.35 8.89
CA VAL A 43 -0.88 -11.09 9.87
C VAL A 43 -2.22 -11.01 9.16
N LEU A 44 -3.07 -12.01 9.38
CA LEU A 44 -4.39 -12.15 8.74
C LEU A 44 -5.50 -11.48 9.57
N VAL A 45 -5.92 -10.29 9.15
CA VAL A 45 -6.87 -9.43 9.86
C VAL A 45 -8.30 -9.63 9.34
N HIS A 46 -9.18 -10.18 10.18
CA HIS A 46 -10.57 -10.45 9.82
C HIS A 46 -11.39 -9.16 9.68
N GLY A 47 -12.53 -9.24 8.98
CA GLY A 47 -13.46 -8.12 8.84
C GLY A 47 -14.63 -8.11 9.83
N LEU A 48 -15.75 -7.52 9.41
CA LEU A 48 -17.00 -7.46 10.15
C LEU A 48 -17.48 -8.86 10.56
N PHE A 49 -17.89 -9.02 11.81
CA PHE A 49 -18.27 -10.31 12.43
C PHE A 49 -17.18 -11.40 12.37
N GLY A 50 -15.93 -11.03 12.10
CA GLY A 50 -14.82 -11.98 12.15
C GLY A 50 -14.36 -12.28 13.58
N TRP A 51 -13.56 -13.33 13.72
CA TRP A 51 -13.04 -13.79 14.99
C TRP A 51 -11.63 -14.36 14.82
N GLY A 52 -10.84 -14.39 15.90
CA GLY A 52 -9.53 -15.03 15.90
C GLY A 52 -9.58 -16.48 16.37
N GLY A 53 -8.63 -17.29 15.90
CA GLY A 53 -8.53 -18.72 16.21
C GLY A 53 -9.86 -19.45 16.00
N THR A 54 -10.22 -20.29 16.96
CA THR A 54 -11.44 -21.11 16.92
C THR A 54 -12.54 -20.61 17.86
N GLU A 55 -12.57 -19.30 18.13
CA GLU A 55 -13.47 -18.65 19.11
C GLU A 55 -14.94 -19.05 18.90
N ILE A 56 -15.41 -19.07 17.65
CA ILE A 56 -16.80 -19.36 17.32
C ILE A 56 -16.95 -20.80 16.82
N ALA A 57 -17.75 -21.60 17.52
CA ALA A 57 -18.12 -22.97 17.14
C ALA A 57 -16.95 -23.90 16.79
N ASN A 58 -15.76 -23.65 17.35
CA ASN A 58 -14.51 -24.32 17.02
C ASN A 58 -14.10 -24.21 15.53
N LEU A 59 -14.57 -23.18 14.83
CA LEU A 59 -14.25 -22.91 13.44
C LEU A 59 -13.20 -21.81 13.34
N ASN A 60 -12.34 -21.91 12.36
CA ASN A 60 -11.45 -20.82 11.98
C ASN A 60 -12.20 -19.84 11.08
N TYR A 61 -12.06 -18.54 11.33
CA TYR A 61 -12.50 -17.54 10.35
C TYR A 61 -11.78 -17.75 9.01
N TRP A 62 -10.46 -17.91 9.11
CA TRP A 62 -9.54 -18.21 8.01
C TRP A 62 -9.48 -19.72 7.77
N GLY A 63 -10.38 -20.21 6.92
CA GLY A 63 -10.40 -21.57 6.37
C GLY A 63 -11.49 -22.49 6.91
N GLY A 64 -12.37 -22.01 7.80
CA GLY A 64 -13.50 -22.77 8.32
C GLY A 64 -13.05 -23.98 9.16
N PHE A 65 -13.39 -25.19 8.70
CA PHE A 65 -12.99 -26.46 9.34
C PHE A 65 -11.50 -26.79 9.24
N SER A 66 -10.74 -25.91 8.60
CA SER A 66 -9.37 -26.10 8.18
C SER A 66 -8.62 -24.81 8.51
N SER A 67 -7.61 -24.85 9.36
CA SER A 67 -6.91 -23.62 9.75
C SER A 67 -5.94 -23.18 8.66
N LEU A 68 -6.23 -22.08 7.96
CA LEU A 68 -5.27 -21.49 7.01
C LEU A 68 -3.99 -21.04 7.72
N GLN A 69 -4.10 -20.59 8.97
CA GLN A 69 -2.94 -20.26 9.79
C GLN A 69 -2.02 -21.49 9.95
N GLU A 70 -2.56 -22.62 10.43
CA GLU A 70 -1.77 -23.84 10.62
C GLU A 70 -1.21 -24.35 9.28
N MET A 71 -1.99 -24.33 8.20
CA MET A 71 -1.53 -24.79 6.89
C MET A 71 -0.36 -23.98 6.34
N LEU A 72 -0.40 -22.66 6.48
CA LEU A 72 0.68 -21.78 6.03
C LEU A 72 1.90 -21.90 6.94
N THR A 73 1.70 -22.02 8.26
CA THR A 73 2.79 -22.25 9.22
C THR A 73 3.47 -23.60 9.03
N ASP A 74 2.71 -24.67 8.76
CA ASP A 74 3.27 -25.98 8.42
C ASP A 74 4.05 -25.96 7.10
N ALA A 75 3.76 -25.00 6.21
CA ALA A 75 4.49 -24.76 4.98
C ALA A 75 5.68 -23.80 5.13
N GLY A 76 5.96 -23.30 6.34
CA GLY A 76 7.11 -22.46 6.64
C GLY A 76 6.85 -20.96 6.69
N TYR A 77 5.60 -20.50 6.55
CA TYR A 77 5.25 -19.09 6.70
C TYR A 77 4.82 -18.78 8.13
N GLU A 78 5.46 -17.82 8.78
CA GLU A 78 4.99 -17.38 10.10
C GLU A 78 3.67 -16.60 9.97
N VAL A 79 2.59 -17.09 10.60
CA VAL A 79 1.24 -16.52 10.43
C VAL A 79 0.54 -16.24 11.77
N TYR A 80 -0.03 -15.05 11.89
CA TYR A 80 -0.82 -14.59 13.03
C TYR A 80 -2.26 -14.26 12.62
N THR A 81 -3.23 -14.59 13.48
CA THR A 81 -4.65 -14.23 13.29
C THR A 81 -5.18 -13.46 14.51
N PRO A 82 -5.12 -12.12 14.54
CA PRO A 82 -5.65 -11.31 15.63
C PRO A 82 -7.14 -11.59 15.88
N SER A 83 -7.54 -11.59 17.16
CA SER A 83 -8.96 -11.54 17.56
C SER A 83 -9.28 -10.15 18.08
N ILE A 84 -9.85 -9.30 17.22
CA ILE A 84 -10.16 -7.89 17.47
C ILE A 84 -11.65 -7.61 17.23
N GLY A 85 -12.11 -6.39 17.52
CA GLY A 85 -13.50 -5.95 17.52
C GLY A 85 -14.25 -6.33 16.25
N PRO A 86 -15.19 -7.31 16.29
CA PRO A 86 -15.96 -7.71 15.11
C PRO A 86 -16.89 -6.62 14.57
N VAL A 87 -17.24 -5.62 15.38
CA VAL A 87 -18.21 -4.56 15.02
C VAL A 87 -17.75 -3.15 15.42
N ALA A 88 -16.58 -3.02 16.05
CA ALA A 88 -15.98 -1.74 16.41
C ALA A 88 -15.57 -0.94 15.15
N SER A 89 -15.27 0.35 15.30
CA SER A 89 -14.76 1.18 14.21
C SER A 89 -13.40 0.71 13.71
N ASN A 90 -13.00 1.12 12.50
CA ASN A 90 -11.67 0.91 11.97
C ASN A 90 -10.58 1.54 12.86
N TRP A 91 -10.87 2.69 13.49
CA TRP A 91 -9.98 3.32 14.47
C TRP A 91 -9.75 2.40 15.67
N ASP A 92 -10.84 1.95 16.31
CA ASP A 92 -10.76 1.09 17.49
C ASP A 92 -10.06 -0.23 17.16
N ARG A 93 -10.43 -0.83 16.03
CA ARG A 93 -9.81 -2.07 15.54
C ARG A 93 -8.32 -1.90 15.22
N ALA A 94 -7.88 -0.75 14.74
CA ALA A 94 -6.46 -0.47 14.52
C ALA A 94 -5.70 -0.33 15.85
N CYS A 95 -6.29 0.30 16.86
CA CYS A 95 -5.73 0.39 18.21
C CYS A 95 -5.61 -1.01 18.87
N GLU A 96 -6.63 -1.85 18.68
CA GLU A 96 -6.64 -3.23 19.15
C GLU A 96 -5.60 -4.11 18.43
N LEU A 97 -5.50 -3.96 17.11
CA LEU A 97 -4.51 -4.66 16.30
C LEU A 97 -3.08 -4.26 16.70
N TYR A 98 -2.85 -2.97 16.90
CA TYR A 98 -1.56 -2.46 17.40
C TYR A 98 -1.19 -3.13 18.73
N ALA A 99 -2.09 -3.13 19.73
CA ALA A 99 -1.83 -3.74 21.03
C ALA A 99 -1.68 -5.26 20.94
N TYR A 100 -2.43 -5.94 20.06
CA TYR A 100 -2.27 -7.36 19.79
C TYR A 100 -0.85 -7.68 19.30
N LEU A 101 -0.34 -6.88 18.35
CA LEU A 101 0.98 -7.05 17.77
C LEU A 101 2.08 -6.81 18.80
N VAL A 102 2.13 -5.62 19.40
CA VAL A 102 3.29 -5.23 20.24
C VAL A 102 3.13 -5.49 21.73
N GLY A 103 1.92 -5.84 22.15
CA GLY A 103 1.59 -6.06 23.54
C GLY A 103 1.29 -4.77 24.29
N GLY A 104 0.68 -4.94 25.46
CA GLY A 104 0.19 -3.84 26.29
C GLY A 104 -1.32 -3.72 26.25
N THR A 105 -1.82 -2.68 26.92
CA THR A 105 -3.25 -2.36 26.98
C THR A 105 -3.62 -1.53 25.76
N VAL A 106 -4.74 -1.87 25.11
CA VAL A 106 -5.32 -1.06 24.04
C VAL A 106 -5.54 0.35 24.57
N ASP A 107 -5.02 1.33 23.85
CA ASP A 107 -5.28 2.75 24.09
C ASP A 107 -5.97 3.30 22.84
N TYR A 108 -7.27 3.56 22.95
CA TYR A 108 -8.08 4.11 21.87
C TYR A 108 -7.85 5.61 21.67
N GLY A 109 -7.03 6.25 22.51
CA GLY A 109 -6.76 7.68 22.46
C GLY A 109 -7.63 8.48 23.42
N GLN A 110 -7.03 9.46 24.09
CA GLN A 110 -7.66 10.36 25.04
C GLN A 110 -8.67 11.30 24.37
N TYR A 111 -8.35 11.82 23.19
CA TYR A 111 -9.23 12.71 22.44
C TYR A 111 -10.39 11.93 21.84
N HIS A 112 -10.10 10.89 21.06
CA HIS A 112 -11.06 10.02 20.40
C HIS A 112 -12.09 9.48 21.39
N SER A 113 -11.63 8.90 22.50
CA SER A 113 -12.53 8.32 23.51
C SER A 113 -13.42 9.38 24.18
N ALA A 114 -12.89 10.59 24.39
CA ALA A 114 -13.68 11.69 24.94
C ALA A 114 -14.71 12.23 23.95
N GLN A 115 -14.40 12.27 22.65
CA GLN A 115 -15.34 12.68 21.60
C GLN A 115 -16.47 11.66 21.43
N ASN A 116 -16.15 10.37 21.46
CA ASN A 116 -17.10 9.30 21.18
C ASN A 116 -17.80 8.76 22.44
N GLY A 117 -17.32 9.12 23.63
CA GLY A 117 -17.99 8.82 24.90
C GLY A 117 -17.81 7.38 25.37
N HIS A 118 -16.67 6.76 25.07
CA HIS A 118 -16.31 5.43 25.54
C HIS A 118 -15.02 5.45 26.39
N SER A 119 -14.64 4.31 26.94
CA SER A 119 -13.43 4.18 27.75
C SER A 119 -12.18 4.31 26.88
N ARG A 120 -11.16 5.03 27.37
CA ARG A 120 -9.86 5.17 26.69
C ARG A 120 -9.09 3.86 26.56
N TYR A 121 -9.13 3.03 27.60
CA TYR A 121 -8.35 1.81 27.65
C TYR A 121 -9.24 0.58 27.46
N GLY A 122 -8.79 -0.34 26.62
CA GLY A 122 -9.44 -1.61 26.34
C GLY A 122 -8.73 -2.80 27.00
N ARG A 123 -8.73 -3.93 26.30
CA ARG A 123 -8.11 -5.19 26.76
C ARG A 123 -6.58 -5.09 26.78
N THR A 124 -5.93 -6.00 27.51
CA THR A 124 -4.48 -6.14 27.53
C THR A 124 -4.05 -7.38 26.75
N PHE A 125 -3.12 -7.19 25.82
CA PHE A 125 -2.53 -8.25 25.02
C PHE A 125 -1.08 -8.51 25.43
N LYS A 126 -0.63 -9.75 25.23
CA LYS A 126 0.76 -10.15 25.49
C LYS A 126 1.74 -9.53 24.49
N GLY A 127 1.29 -9.29 23.26
CA GLY A 127 2.15 -8.96 22.13
C GLY A 127 2.68 -10.23 21.47
N VAL A 128 2.40 -10.40 20.19
CA VAL A 128 2.93 -11.50 19.38
C VAL A 128 4.27 -11.15 18.73
N LEU A 129 4.50 -9.85 18.46
CA LEU A 129 5.67 -9.28 17.82
C LEU A 129 6.09 -7.97 18.53
N PRO A 130 6.47 -8.02 19.83
CA PRO A 130 6.81 -6.83 20.62
C PRO A 130 7.97 -6.01 20.03
N GLU A 131 8.90 -6.67 19.34
CA GLU A 131 10.05 -6.06 18.66
C GLU A 131 9.68 -5.06 17.55
N LEU A 132 8.46 -5.08 17.00
CA LEU A 132 8.02 -4.02 16.07
C LEU A 132 8.11 -2.63 16.73
N ASN A 133 7.93 -2.54 18.05
CA ASN A 133 7.98 -1.27 18.77
C ASN A 133 9.39 -0.81 19.16
N ASP A 134 10.41 -1.58 18.79
CA ASP A 134 11.81 -1.23 18.93
C ASP A 134 12.25 -0.42 17.70
N ALA A 135 12.78 0.78 17.92
CA ALA A 135 13.18 1.67 16.83
C ALA A 135 14.39 1.15 16.04
N ASP A 136 15.17 0.23 16.64
CA ASP A 136 16.31 -0.42 16.00
C ASP A 136 15.94 -1.75 15.32
N SER A 137 14.65 -2.14 15.37
CA SER A 137 14.18 -3.36 14.75
C SER A 137 14.18 -3.25 13.23
N THR A 138 14.61 -4.33 12.58
CA THR A 138 14.50 -4.53 11.12
C THR A 138 13.31 -5.42 10.76
N LEU A 139 12.55 -5.89 11.76
CA LEU A 139 11.38 -6.71 11.53
C LEU A 139 10.31 -5.89 10.81
N LYS A 140 9.79 -6.47 9.73
CA LYS A 140 8.56 -6.03 9.09
C LYS A 140 7.51 -7.13 9.10
N ILE A 141 6.29 -6.77 8.72
CA ILE A 141 5.17 -7.70 8.55
C ILE A 141 4.44 -7.46 7.23
N HIS A 142 3.80 -8.52 6.74
CA HIS A 142 2.77 -8.44 5.71
C HIS A 142 1.40 -8.42 6.38
N LEU A 143 0.62 -7.36 6.16
CA LEU A 143 -0.76 -7.29 6.63
C LEU A 143 -1.70 -7.76 5.52
N VAL A 144 -2.55 -8.74 5.83
CA VAL A 144 -3.57 -9.24 4.90
C VAL A 144 -4.95 -9.05 5.53
N GLY A 145 -5.76 -8.17 4.96
CA GLY A 145 -7.07 -7.80 5.50
C GLY A 145 -8.20 -8.33 4.63
N HIS A 146 -9.12 -9.12 5.20
CA HIS A 146 -10.36 -9.50 4.51
C HIS A 146 -11.49 -8.57 4.91
N SER A 147 -12.33 -8.16 3.94
CA SER A 147 -13.51 -7.33 4.19
C SER A 147 -13.09 -6.03 4.91
N MET A 148 -13.78 -5.63 5.99
CA MET A 148 -13.41 -4.49 6.84
C MET A 148 -11.95 -4.56 7.37
N GLY A 149 -11.36 -5.76 7.46
CA GLY A 149 -9.97 -5.93 7.85
C GLY A 149 -8.99 -5.14 6.98
N GLY A 150 -9.30 -4.96 5.69
CA GLY A 150 -8.48 -4.15 4.78
C GLY A 150 -8.53 -2.65 5.07
N GLU A 151 -9.67 -2.11 5.51
CA GLU A 151 -9.76 -0.72 5.98
C GLU A 151 -9.02 -0.54 7.31
N THR A 152 -9.13 -1.53 8.21
CA THR A 152 -8.46 -1.53 9.50
C THR A 152 -6.94 -1.49 9.36
N ILE A 153 -6.35 -2.28 8.47
CA ILE A 153 -4.89 -2.28 8.27
C ILE A 153 -4.38 -1.01 7.57
N ARG A 154 -5.22 -0.38 6.73
CA ARG A 154 -4.93 0.97 6.19
C ARG A 154 -4.96 2.04 7.29
N MET A 155 -5.94 1.98 8.18
CA MET A 155 -5.99 2.86 9.35
C MET A 155 -4.76 2.68 10.24
N LEU A 156 -4.35 1.43 10.50
CA LEU A 156 -3.13 1.16 11.26
C LEU A 156 -1.90 1.80 10.59
N ALA A 157 -1.71 1.61 9.29
CA ALA A 157 -0.59 2.20 8.55
C ALA A 157 -0.59 3.74 8.63
N GLN A 158 -1.77 4.36 8.44
CA GLN A 158 -1.95 5.80 8.57
C GLN A 158 -1.52 6.33 9.93
N LEU A 159 -1.93 5.66 11.01
CA LEU A 159 -1.59 6.06 12.39
C LEU A 159 -0.10 5.82 12.69
N LEU A 160 0.47 4.70 12.25
CA LEU A 160 1.89 4.41 12.46
C LEU A 160 2.81 5.46 11.79
N GLU A 161 2.44 5.92 10.59
CA GLU A 161 3.17 6.93 9.84
C GLU A 161 2.94 8.35 10.40
N ASN A 162 1.68 8.75 10.56
CA ASN A 162 1.33 10.15 10.77
C ASN A 162 0.92 10.47 12.22
N GLY A 163 0.64 9.46 13.03
CA GLY A 163 0.05 9.61 14.35
C GLY A 163 -1.32 10.28 14.28
N ASP A 164 -1.71 10.93 15.39
CA ASP A 164 -2.89 11.80 15.42
C ASP A 164 -2.60 13.12 16.16
N PRO A 165 -2.71 14.28 15.49
CA PRO A 165 -2.46 15.58 16.11
C PRO A 165 -3.41 15.95 17.25
N ASP A 166 -4.64 15.43 17.26
CA ASP A 166 -5.60 15.72 18.32
C ASP A 166 -5.28 14.94 19.58
N GLU A 167 -4.84 13.68 19.44
CA GLU A 167 -4.31 12.87 20.52
C GLU A 167 -3.04 13.44 21.13
N LEU A 168 -2.10 13.91 20.29
CA LEU A 168 -0.89 14.59 20.74
C LEU A 168 -1.20 15.85 21.56
N ARG A 169 -2.25 16.60 21.18
CA ARG A 169 -2.68 17.80 21.92
C ARG A 169 -3.44 17.46 23.20
N ALA A 170 -4.26 16.41 23.18
CA ALA A 170 -5.08 16.02 24.32
C ALA A 170 -4.28 15.30 25.43
N THR A 171 -3.23 14.56 25.06
CA THR A 171 -2.48 13.72 26.00
C THR A 171 -1.15 14.36 26.41
N THR A 172 -1.16 15.15 27.49
CA THR A 172 0.00 15.94 27.94
C THR A 172 0.73 15.37 29.16
N ASP A 173 0.20 14.30 29.76
CA ASP A 173 0.73 13.67 30.98
C ASP A 173 1.81 12.60 30.71
N GLY A 174 2.18 12.40 29.44
CA GLY A 174 3.14 11.39 29.00
C GLY A 174 2.57 9.98 28.84
N SER A 175 1.25 9.80 28.99
CA SER A 175 0.58 8.50 28.81
C SER A 175 0.25 8.16 27.36
N ILE A 176 0.66 8.98 26.38
CA ILE A 176 0.28 8.79 24.98
C ILE A 176 0.80 7.46 24.41
N SER A 177 -0.07 6.73 23.70
CA SER A 177 0.34 5.57 22.91
C SER A 177 1.27 5.98 21.78
N LYS A 178 2.36 5.22 21.57
CA LYS A 178 3.27 5.43 20.42
C LYS A 178 2.56 5.31 19.06
N LEU A 179 1.39 4.65 19.01
CA LEU A 179 0.58 4.60 17.80
C LEU A 179 0.20 6.00 17.31
N PHE A 180 -0.01 6.96 18.23
CA PHE A 180 -0.47 8.31 17.88
C PHE A 180 0.67 9.31 17.67
N THR A 181 1.93 8.88 17.70
CA THR A 181 3.09 9.79 17.62
C THR A 181 3.70 9.89 16.22
N GLY A 182 3.33 9.01 15.28
CA GLY A 182 3.91 8.99 13.93
C GLY A 182 5.38 8.53 13.89
N THR A 183 5.85 7.84 14.93
CA THR A 183 7.25 7.41 15.05
C THR A 183 7.47 5.93 14.73
N CYS A 184 6.42 5.19 14.37
CA CYS A 184 6.43 3.73 14.24
C CYS A 184 6.29 3.27 12.77
N ARG A 185 6.75 4.09 11.82
CA ARG A 185 6.49 3.91 10.38
C ARG A 185 7.08 2.65 9.74
N HIS A 186 8.07 1.99 10.36
CA HIS A 186 8.90 0.96 9.71
C HIS A 186 8.29 -0.45 9.67
N TRP A 187 7.09 -0.66 10.22
CA TRP A 187 6.56 -2.00 10.50
C TRP A 187 6.13 -2.81 9.28
N ILE A 188 5.64 -2.15 8.24
CA ILE A 188 4.80 -2.81 7.25
C ILE A 188 5.57 -2.88 5.95
N GLU A 189 5.79 -4.10 5.43
CA GLU A 189 6.35 -4.27 4.08
C GLU A 189 5.25 -4.21 3.03
N SER A 190 4.10 -4.84 3.30
CA SER A 190 2.98 -4.84 2.37
C SER A 190 1.62 -4.88 3.06
N ILE A 191 0.63 -4.32 2.39
CA ILE A 191 -0.80 -4.48 2.66
C ILE A 191 -1.45 -5.23 1.50
N THR A 192 -2.11 -6.34 1.78
CA THR A 192 -2.98 -7.05 0.82
C THR A 192 -4.42 -7.03 1.30
N THR A 193 -5.35 -6.61 0.46
CA THR A 193 -6.78 -6.60 0.79
C THR A 193 -7.56 -7.62 -0.02
N LEU A 194 -8.49 -8.30 0.64
CA LEU A 194 -9.32 -9.37 0.08
C LEU A 194 -10.79 -8.96 0.24
N CYS A 195 -11.45 -8.64 -0.87
CA CYS A 195 -12.86 -8.21 -0.88
C CYS A 195 -13.16 -7.03 0.06
N THR A 196 -12.21 -6.11 0.22
CA THR A 196 -12.34 -4.99 1.15
C THR A 196 -13.23 -3.90 0.58
N PRO A 197 -14.19 -3.36 1.32
CA PRO A 197 -15.02 -2.26 0.84
C PRO A 197 -14.26 -0.93 0.93
N HIS A 198 -13.24 -0.69 0.10
CA HIS A 198 -12.42 0.53 0.19
C HIS A 198 -13.23 1.82 0.00
N ASP A 199 -14.32 1.76 -0.76
CA ASP A 199 -15.29 2.86 -0.92
C ASP A 199 -16.60 2.57 -0.17
N GLY A 200 -16.56 1.70 0.83
CA GLY A 200 -17.73 1.23 1.54
C GLY A 200 -18.56 0.24 0.72
N SER A 201 -19.68 -0.19 1.31
CA SER A 201 -20.63 -1.11 0.71
C SER A 201 -22.00 -0.46 0.56
N GLN A 202 -22.70 -0.74 -0.55
CA GLN A 202 -24.09 -0.34 -0.69
C GLN A 202 -25.04 -1.12 0.25
N TYR A 203 -24.53 -2.06 1.05
CA TYR A 203 -25.33 -2.80 2.00
C TYR A 203 -25.93 -1.85 3.05
N ASP A 204 -27.24 -1.60 2.97
CA ASP A 204 -27.97 -0.81 3.96
C ASP A 204 -28.93 -1.68 4.78
N GLY A 205 -28.56 -1.97 6.03
CA GLY A 205 -29.34 -2.73 7.00
C GLY A 205 -30.80 -2.25 7.19
N LYS A 206 -31.10 -0.96 6.95
CA LYS A 206 -32.44 -0.38 7.12
C LYS A 206 -33.33 -0.62 5.90
N VAL A 207 -32.77 -0.64 4.69
CA VAL A 207 -33.52 -0.91 3.46
C VAL A 207 -33.97 -2.37 3.37
N TYR A 208 -33.29 -3.27 4.08
CA TYR A 208 -33.64 -4.69 4.12
C TYR A 208 -34.90 -5.03 4.95
N ASN A 209 -35.53 -4.05 5.64
CA ASN A 209 -36.78 -4.22 6.41
C ASN A 209 -36.73 -5.47 7.32
N GLU A 210 -35.60 -5.66 8.00
CA GLU A 210 -35.27 -6.89 8.72
C GLU A 210 -35.79 -6.79 10.15
N GLU A 211 -36.92 -7.45 10.42
CA GLU A 211 -37.41 -7.63 11.79
C GLU A 211 -36.48 -8.54 12.62
N GLU A 212 -35.58 -9.28 11.98
CA GLU A 212 -34.61 -10.19 12.61
C GLU A 212 -33.23 -9.51 12.75
N PRO A 213 -32.66 -9.43 13.96
CA PRO A 213 -31.36 -8.85 14.18
C PRO A 213 -30.21 -9.54 13.40
N LEU A 214 -29.20 -8.75 13.00
CA LEU A 214 -28.07 -9.21 12.16
C LEU A 214 -27.31 -10.39 12.79
N VAL A 215 -27.24 -10.48 14.11
CA VAL A 215 -26.54 -11.56 14.82
C VAL A 215 -27.30 -12.88 14.70
N HIS A 216 -28.64 -12.86 14.74
CA HIS A 216 -29.44 -14.06 14.49
C HIS A 216 -29.24 -14.58 13.06
N ARG A 217 -29.09 -13.67 12.08
CA ARG A 217 -28.75 -14.04 10.70
C ARG A 217 -27.35 -14.65 10.62
N PHE A 218 -26.37 -14.09 11.32
CA PHE A 218 -25.02 -14.65 11.42
C PHE A 218 -25.00 -16.06 12.04
N VAL A 219 -25.69 -16.27 13.16
CA VAL A 219 -25.77 -17.59 13.81
C VAL A 219 -26.52 -18.60 12.94
N ALA A 220 -27.60 -18.19 12.29
CA ALA A 220 -28.32 -19.01 11.33
C ALA A 220 -27.45 -19.34 10.10
N ALA A 221 -26.64 -18.39 9.63
CA ALA A 221 -25.65 -18.58 8.56
C ALA A 221 -24.70 -19.69 8.90
N LEU A 222 -24.08 -19.55 10.07
CA LEU A 222 -23.04 -20.43 10.53
C LEU A 222 -23.61 -21.83 10.75
N SER A 223 -24.80 -21.93 11.34
CA SER A 223 -25.51 -23.20 11.53
C SER A 223 -25.87 -23.88 10.21
N ALA A 224 -26.43 -23.14 9.25
CA ALA A 224 -26.81 -23.67 7.94
C ALA A 224 -25.59 -24.09 7.09
N ALA A 225 -24.52 -23.31 7.15
CA ALA A 225 -23.28 -23.55 6.43
C ALA A 225 -22.52 -24.78 6.94
N THR A 226 -22.53 -24.98 8.26
CA THR A 226 -21.68 -25.97 8.92
C THR A 226 -22.43 -27.26 9.24
N GLY A 227 -23.76 -27.23 9.24
CA GLY A 227 -24.61 -28.30 9.74
C GLY A 227 -24.52 -28.50 11.25
N MET A 228 -23.86 -27.58 11.97
CA MET A 228 -23.73 -27.63 13.42
C MET A 228 -24.98 -27.08 14.09
N ASN A 229 -25.33 -27.70 15.23
CA ASN A 229 -26.31 -27.14 16.14
C ASN A 229 -25.63 -26.11 17.04
N ILE A 230 -25.56 -24.86 16.57
CA ILE A 230 -24.95 -23.76 17.33
C ILE A 230 -25.89 -23.35 18.46
N ASN A 231 -25.36 -23.32 19.67
CA ASN A 231 -26.09 -23.11 20.91
C ASN A 231 -25.20 -22.46 21.98
N GLU A 232 -25.74 -22.31 23.20
CA GLU A 232 -25.07 -21.67 24.33
C GLU A 232 -23.71 -22.29 24.72
N GLU A 233 -23.46 -23.56 24.40
CA GLU A 233 -22.22 -24.26 24.75
C GLU A 233 -21.09 -24.03 23.74
N ASN A 234 -21.40 -23.67 22.49
CA ASN A 234 -20.42 -23.62 21.41
C ASN A 234 -20.43 -22.32 20.59
N LEU A 235 -21.35 -21.37 20.81
CA LEU A 235 -21.38 -20.15 20.01
C LEU A 235 -20.11 -19.31 20.16
N GLY A 236 -19.60 -19.13 21.38
CA GLY A 236 -18.31 -18.47 21.60
C GLY A 236 -18.25 -16.96 21.32
N LEU A 237 -19.32 -16.36 20.79
CA LEU A 237 -19.36 -14.98 20.30
C LEU A 237 -19.02 -13.93 21.35
N ASP A 238 -17.94 -13.19 21.13
CA ASP A 238 -17.57 -12.01 21.90
C ASP A 238 -17.50 -10.79 20.98
N PHE A 239 -18.37 -9.79 21.21
CA PHE A 239 -18.38 -8.56 20.41
C PHE A 239 -17.20 -7.63 20.70
N LYS A 240 -16.47 -7.86 21.81
CA LYS A 240 -15.29 -7.07 22.21
C LYS A 240 -15.58 -5.57 22.32
N LEU A 241 -16.77 -5.23 22.82
CA LEU A 241 -17.23 -3.86 23.05
C LEU A 241 -16.97 -3.41 24.49
N ASP A 242 -15.82 -3.78 25.03
CA ASP A 242 -15.40 -3.52 26.41
C ASP A 242 -15.35 -2.02 26.71
N GLN A 243 -14.86 -1.22 25.76
CA GLN A 243 -14.77 0.24 25.85
C GLN A 243 -16.14 0.90 26.01
N TRP A 244 -17.18 0.28 25.46
CA TRP A 244 -18.58 0.70 25.57
C TRP A 244 -19.30 0.11 26.79
N GLY A 245 -18.61 -0.69 27.62
CA GLY A 245 -19.21 -1.39 28.75
C GLY A 245 -20.16 -2.53 28.35
N LEU A 246 -20.02 -3.06 27.13
CA LEU A 246 -20.88 -4.10 26.57
C LEU A 246 -20.16 -5.44 26.48
N THR A 247 -19.66 -5.91 27.62
CA THR A 247 -19.11 -7.27 27.79
C THR A 247 -20.19 -8.23 28.26
N ARG A 248 -20.04 -9.52 27.96
CA ARG A 248 -20.95 -10.56 28.47
C ARG A 248 -20.76 -10.77 29.96
N GLU A 249 -21.84 -10.70 30.73
CA GLU A 249 -21.78 -10.80 32.19
C GLU A 249 -21.63 -12.27 32.66
N PRO A 250 -21.03 -12.52 33.84
CA PRO A 250 -20.93 -13.86 34.40
C PRO A 250 -22.30 -14.54 34.54
N GLY A 251 -22.50 -15.65 33.82
CA GLY A 251 -23.75 -16.41 33.81
C GLY A 251 -24.84 -15.87 32.88
N GLU A 252 -24.57 -14.81 32.10
CA GLU A 252 -25.47 -14.33 31.05
C GLU A 252 -25.48 -15.31 29.87
N SER A 253 -26.67 -15.62 29.34
CA SER A 253 -26.81 -16.37 28.10
C SER A 253 -26.36 -15.54 26.91
N TYR A 254 -25.92 -16.19 25.83
CA TYR A 254 -25.63 -15.49 24.58
C TYR A 254 -26.86 -14.76 24.04
N GLU A 255 -28.04 -15.36 24.12
CA GLU A 255 -29.29 -14.68 23.71
C GLU A 255 -29.50 -13.37 24.47
N SER A 256 -29.35 -13.37 25.80
CA SER A 256 -29.49 -12.15 26.62
C SER A 256 -28.40 -11.12 26.29
N TYR A 257 -27.16 -11.58 26.10
CA TYR A 257 -26.03 -10.72 25.76
C TYR A 257 -26.23 -10.04 24.40
N ILE A 258 -26.57 -10.82 23.36
CA ILE A 258 -26.86 -10.34 22.01
C ILE A 258 -28.00 -9.32 22.06
N HIS A 259 -29.11 -9.66 22.72
CA HIS A 259 -30.23 -8.75 22.87
C HIS A 259 -29.84 -7.43 23.55
N ARG A 260 -28.99 -7.47 24.60
CA ARG A 260 -28.52 -6.25 25.28
C ARG A 260 -27.63 -5.40 24.38
N VAL A 261 -26.75 -6.02 23.61
CA VAL A 261 -25.89 -5.32 22.64
C VAL A 261 -26.76 -4.68 21.56
N GLU A 262 -27.65 -5.42 20.92
CA GLU A 262 -28.53 -4.96 19.83
C GLU A 262 -29.49 -3.84 20.23
N ASN A 263 -29.96 -3.84 21.48
CA ASN A 263 -30.84 -2.79 22.01
C ASN A 263 -30.09 -1.63 22.68
N SER A 264 -28.76 -1.61 22.61
CA SER A 264 -27.97 -0.50 23.16
C SER A 264 -28.10 0.76 22.31
N ASN A 265 -27.72 1.91 22.88
CA ASN A 265 -27.71 3.19 22.16
C ASN A 265 -26.59 3.28 21.10
N LEU A 266 -25.74 2.26 21.01
CA LEU A 266 -24.59 2.19 20.10
C LEU A 266 -25.04 2.23 18.64
N TRP A 267 -26.18 1.62 18.31
CA TRP A 267 -26.67 1.49 16.93
C TRP A 267 -27.49 2.66 16.41
N LYS A 268 -27.46 3.81 17.10
CA LYS A 268 -28.16 5.01 16.66
C LYS A 268 -27.38 5.74 15.57
N ASP A 269 -28.12 6.41 14.69
CA ASP A 269 -27.60 7.07 13.49
C ASP A 269 -26.57 8.17 13.74
N ASP A 270 -26.55 8.73 14.95
CA ASP A 270 -25.59 9.75 15.38
C ASP A 270 -24.25 9.17 15.86
N VAL A 271 -24.17 7.85 16.09
CA VAL A 271 -22.92 7.17 16.46
C VAL A 271 -22.14 6.82 15.19
N LYS A 272 -20.97 7.45 15.04
CA LYS A 272 -20.07 7.24 13.90
C LYS A 272 -18.89 6.34 14.21
N ASP A 273 -18.61 6.09 15.48
CA ASP A 273 -17.48 5.29 15.93
C ASP A 273 -17.80 3.79 15.94
N LEU A 274 -18.25 3.28 14.79
CA LEU A 274 -18.65 1.89 14.59
C LEU A 274 -18.47 1.45 13.14
N SER A 275 -18.31 0.15 12.97
CA SER A 275 -18.28 -0.51 11.66
C SER A 275 -19.43 -0.15 10.72
N VAL A 276 -20.65 0.06 11.24
CA VAL A 276 -21.82 0.39 10.42
C VAL A 276 -21.63 1.73 9.69
N TYR A 277 -21.02 2.71 10.36
CA TYR A 277 -20.69 3.99 9.73
C TYR A 277 -19.49 3.84 8.79
N ASP A 278 -18.40 3.24 9.27
CA ASP A 278 -17.16 3.12 8.49
C ASP A 278 -17.35 2.34 7.19
N LEU A 279 -18.18 1.29 7.21
CA LEU A 279 -18.48 0.46 6.03
C LEU A 279 -19.53 1.09 5.10
N SER A 280 -20.14 2.21 5.50
CA SER A 280 -21.00 2.98 4.60
C SER A 280 -20.14 3.70 3.55
N PRO A 281 -20.67 3.97 2.34
CA PRO A 281 -19.91 4.67 1.31
C PRO A 281 -19.42 6.05 1.77
N ASP A 282 -20.23 6.77 2.54
CA ASP A 282 -19.86 8.09 3.06
C ASP A 282 -18.79 8.00 4.16
N GLY A 283 -18.87 6.98 5.04
CA GLY A 283 -17.87 6.75 6.08
C GLY A 283 -16.52 6.34 5.51
N ALA A 284 -16.51 5.42 4.55
CA ALA A 284 -15.31 5.01 3.83
C ALA A 284 -14.66 6.19 3.07
N ALA A 285 -15.46 7.07 2.46
CA ALA A 285 -14.93 8.28 1.81
C ALA A 285 -14.24 9.23 2.80
N VAL A 286 -14.68 9.28 4.06
CA VAL A 286 -14.00 10.04 5.12
C VAL A 286 -12.65 9.40 5.44
N LEU A 287 -12.60 8.09 5.67
CA LEU A 287 -11.35 7.35 5.88
C LEU A 287 -10.37 7.61 4.72
N ASN A 288 -10.84 7.45 3.50
CA ASN A 288 -10.05 7.63 2.28
C ASN A 288 -9.51 9.05 2.12
N SER A 289 -10.14 10.06 2.71
CA SER A 289 -9.67 11.44 2.63
C SER A 289 -8.32 11.67 3.32
N TYR A 290 -7.99 10.86 4.33
CA TYR A 290 -6.75 11.01 5.10
C TYR A 290 -5.88 9.75 5.15
N ALA A 291 -6.44 8.53 5.12
CA ALA A 291 -5.67 7.29 5.11
C ALA A 291 -5.21 6.95 3.68
N LYS A 292 -4.04 7.49 3.31
CA LYS A 292 -3.42 7.35 1.98
C LYS A 292 -2.49 6.14 1.92
N ALA A 293 -2.20 5.68 0.70
CA ALA A 293 -1.12 4.73 0.46
C ALA A 293 0.24 5.36 0.81
N GLN A 294 0.95 4.76 1.77
CA GLN A 294 2.31 5.11 2.20
C GLN A 294 3.32 4.80 1.08
N ASP A 295 4.32 5.66 0.87
CA ASP A 295 5.28 5.51 -0.23
C ASP A 295 6.30 4.39 -0.03
N ASP A 296 6.39 3.82 1.17
CA ASP A 296 7.31 2.75 1.56
C ASP A 296 6.64 1.37 1.73
N ILE A 297 5.32 1.25 1.46
CA ILE A 297 4.53 0.02 1.55
C ILE A 297 4.07 -0.46 0.17
N TYR A 298 4.15 -1.76 -0.09
CA TYR A 298 3.47 -2.38 -1.23
C TYR A 298 1.98 -2.59 -0.96
N TYR A 299 1.10 -2.19 -1.89
CA TYR A 299 -0.34 -2.43 -1.77
C TYR A 299 -0.83 -3.40 -2.83
N PHE A 300 -1.59 -4.40 -2.41
CA PHE A 300 -2.20 -5.40 -3.28
C PHE A 300 -3.69 -5.52 -2.98
N SER A 301 -4.48 -5.84 -3.99
CA SER A 301 -5.91 -6.07 -3.81
C SER A 301 -6.44 -7.23 -4.65
N VAL A 302 -7.37 -7.97 -4.05
CA VAL A 302 -8.11 -9.06 -4.67
C VAL A 302 -9.59 -8.80 -4.48
N ALA A 303 -10.35 -8.80 -5.57
CA ALA A 303 -11.81 -8.73 -5.52
C ALA A 303 -12.42 -10.11 -5.73
N CYS A 304 -13.67 -10.29 -5.29
CA CYS A 304 -14.50 -11.44 -5.65
C CYS A 304 -15.76 -10.98 -6.37
N SER A 305 -16.33 -11.88 -7.18
CA SER A 305 -17.65 -11.70 -7.78
C SER A 305 -18.39 -13.03 -7.79
N ASP A 306 -19.65 -13.00 -7.33
CA ASP A 306 -20.57 -14.12 -7.51
C ASP A 306 -21.92 -13.65 -8.07
N THR A 307 -21.84 -12.63 -8.92
CA THR A 307 -22.97 -12.08 -9.65
C THR A 307 -22.70 -12.09 -11.16
N TYR A 308 -23.76 -11.98 -11.95
CA TYR A 308 -23.67 -11.83 -13.40
C TYR A 308 -24.59 -10.76 -13.91
N ARG A 309 -24.16 -10.12 -14.99
CA ARG A 309 -24.96 -9.14 -15.71
C ARG A 309 -26.14 -9.82 -16.41
N GLY A 310 -27.36 -9.42 -16.03
CA GLY A 310 -28.59 -9.93 -16.63
C GLY A 310 -28.70 -9.60 -18.12
N ALA A 311 -29.23 -10.55 -18.90
CA ALA A 311 -29.41 -10.39 -20.34
C ALA A 311 -30.54 -9.38 -20.71
N VAL A 312 -31.41 -9.04 -19.78
CA VAL A 312 -32.58 -8.18 -19.99
C VAL A 312 -32.30 -6.78 -19.46
N TYR A 313 -32.53 -5.76 -20.29
CA TYR A 313 -32.45 -4.35 -19.89
C TYR A 313 -33.37 -4.09 -18.68
N PRO A 314 -32.92 -3.41 -17.61
CA PRO A 314 -31.72 -2.56 -17.52
C PRO A 314 -30.40 -3.25 -17.13
N HIS A 315 -30.25 -4.56 -17.37
CA HIS A 315 -28.99 -5.30 -17.18
C HIS A 315 -28.44 -5.31 -15.74
N HIS A 316 -29.32 -5.40 -14.74
CA HIS A 316 -28.93 -5.59 -13.35
C HIS A 316 -27.96 -6.76 -13.16
N TYR A 317 -27.13 -6.68 -12.13
CA TYR A 317 -26.37 -7.82 -11.67
C TYR A 317 -27.23 -8.71 -10.76
N LEU A 318 -27.20 -10.01 -11.03
CA LEU A 318 -27.99 -11.01 -10.32
C LEU A 318 -27.05 -12.06 -9.72
N PRO A 319 -27.35 -12.59 -8.53
CA PRO A 319 -26.52 -13.62 -7.91
C PRO A 319 -26.51 -14.91 -8.74
N TYR A 320 -25.35 -15.53 -8.86
CA TYR A 320 -25.30 -16.91 -9.33
C TYR A 320 -25.98 -17.86 -8.32
N SER A 321 -26.32 -19.07 -8.79
CA SER A 321 -27.01 -20.04 -7.96
C SER A 321 -26.21 -20.55 -6.77
N ASN A 322 -24.86 -20.50 -6.88
CA ASN A 322 -23.91 -20.96 -5.87
C ASN A 322 -23.63 -19.95 -4.76
N ILE A 323 -24.04 -18.69 -4.89
CA ILE A 323 -23.84 -17.69 -3.83
C ILE A 323 -24.49 -18.19 -2.54
N ASN A 324 -23.82 -17.92 -1.41
CA ASN A 324 -24.37 -18.19 -0.10
C ASN A 324 -25.83 -17.67 -0.03
N PRO A 325 -26.82 -18.52 0.31
CA PRO A 325 -28.22 -18.15 0.33
C PRO A 325 -28.55 -16.87 1.10
N LEU A 326 -27.77 -16.54 2.12
CA LEU A 326 -27.97 -15.33 2.92
C LEU A 326 -27.57 -14.04 2.22
N MET A 327 -26.66 -14.14 1.25
CA MET A 327 -26.19 -13.01 0.47
C MET A 327 -27.01 -12.81 -0.82
N LYS A 328 -27.97 -13.69 -1.14
CA LYS A 328 -28.80 -13.54 -2.35
C LYS A 328 -29.58 -12.23 -2.38
N LYS A 329 -30.15 -11.84 -1.24
CA LYS A 329 -30.93 -10.61 -1.13
C LYS A 329 -30.03 -9.39 -1.31
N SER A 330 -28.91 -9.34 -0.60
CA SER A 330 -27.96 -8.24 -0.68
C SER A 330 -27.32 -8.14 -2.06
N ALA A 331 -26.88 -9.26 -2.63
CA ALA A 331 -26.31 -9.29 -3.98
C ALA A 331 -27.25 -8.74 -5.04
N THR A 332 -28.54 -9.10 -4.96
CA THR A 332 -29.57 -8.63 -5.88
C THR A 332 -29.85 -7.14 -5.69
N TYR A 333 -29.89 -6.67 -4.44
CA TYR A 333 -30.08 -5.26 -4.13
C TYR A 333 -28.92 -4.41 -4.67
N MET A 334 -27.69 -4.76 -4.28
CA MET A 334 -26.47 -4.09 -4.75
C MET A 334 -26.37 -4.09 -6.27
N GLY A 335 -26.78 -5.18 -6.92
CA GLY A 335 -26.77 -5.34 -8.37
C GLY A 335 -27.76 -4.46 -9.15
N SER A 336 -28.53 -3.61 -8.46
CA SER A 336 -29.46 -2.66 -9.07
C SER A 336 -29.56 -1.31 -8.34
N TYR A 337 -28.97 -1.18 -7.16
CA TYR A 337 -29.08 0.02 -6.34
C TYR A 337 -28.33 1.21 -6.93
N LYS A 338 -28.92 2.40 -6.82
CA LYS A 338 -28.34 3.67 -7.24
C LYS A 338 -28.59 4.73 -6.17
N ASN A 339 -27.63 5.63 -5.99
CA ASN A 339 -27.74 6.79 -5.12
C ASN A 339 -27.14 8.01 -5.83
N TYR A 340 -27.94 9.07 -5.98
CA TYR A 340 -27.52 10.36 -6.55
C TYR A 340 -27.87 11.52 -5.61
N ALA A 341 -28.10 11.23 -4.32
CA ALA A 341 -28.44 12.25 -3.34
C ALA A 341 -27.25 13.21 -3.14
N ALA A 342 -27.54 14.51 -3.17
CA ALA A 342 -26.51 15.53 -2.97
C ALA A 342 -25.90 15.42 -1.56
N GLY A 343 -24.57 15.48 -1.48
CA GLY A 343 -23.83 15.33 -0.22
C GLY A 343 -23.53 13.88 0.19
N HIS A 344 -23.89 12.91 -0.64
CA HIS A 344 -23.56 11.49 -0.47
C HIS A 344 -22.68 11.00 -1.63
N VAL A 345 -21.96 9.91 -1.41
CA VAL A 345 -21.24 9.19 -2.47
C VAL A 345 -22.21 8.77 -3.58
N THR A 346 -21.82 9.03 -4.83
CA THR A 346 -22.62 8.65 -5.99
C THR A 346 -22.48 7.16 -6.26
N ILE A 347 -23.61 6.46 -6.27
CA ILE A 347 -23.70 5.04 -6.60
C ILE A 347 -24.43 4.90 -7.93
N ASP A 348 -23.72 4.39 -8.92
CA ASP A 348 -24.23 4.11 -10.26
C ASP A 348 -24.00 2.64 -10.66
N GLU A 349 -24.13 2.34 -11.95
CA GLU A 349 -24.04 0.97 -12.47
C GLU A 349 -22.65 0.35 -12.32
N SER A 350 -21.59 1.15 -12.13
CA SER A 350 -20.24 0.65 -11.89
C SER A 350 -20.11 -0.09 -10.55
N TRP A 351 -21.04 0.12 -9.62
CA TRP A 351 -21.06 -0.53 -8.31
C TRP A 351 -21.82 -1.86 -8.27
N TRP A 352 -22.45 -2.26 -9.38
CA TRP A 352 -23.43 -3.34 -9.36
C TRP A 352 -22.83 -4.73 -9.28
N GLU A 353 -21.66 -4.96 -9.88
CA GLU A 353 -20.98 -6.24 -9.75
C GLU A 353 -20.49 -6.44 -8.33
N ASN A 354 -20.83 -7.56 -7.70
CA ASN A 354 -20.55 -7.78 -6.28
C ASN A 354 -20.38 -9.26 -5.91
N ASP A 355 -19.81 -9.48 -4.73
CA ASP A 355 -19.63 -10.79 -4.07
C ASP A 355 -20.75 -11.14 -3.07
N GLY A 356 -21.80 -10.31 -3.04
CA GLY A 356 -22.92 -10.39 -2.12
C GLY A 356 -22.85 -9.46 -0.91
N ILE A 357 -21.70 -8.88 -0.59
CA ILE A 357 -21.52 -7.90 0.50
C ILE A 357 -20.77 -6.66 0.02
N VAL A 358 -19.81 -6.80 -0.88
CA VAL A 358 -18.93 -5.72 -1.38
C VAL A 358 -18.98 -5.69 -2.90
N SER A 359 -19.01 -4.47 -3.47
CA SER A 359 -18.92 -4.31 -4.92
C SER A 359 -17.49 -4.56 -5.38
N VAL A 360 -17.33 -5.14 -6.57
CA VAL A 360 -16.02 -5.36 -7.17
C VAL A 360 -15.25 -4.04 -7.31
N ARG A 361 -15.93 -2.95 -7.70
CA ARG A 361 -15.35 -1.61 -7.77
C ARG A 361 -14.73 -1.20 -6.43
N SER A 362 -15.51 -1.29 -5.35
CA SER A 362 -15.03 -0.93 -4.00
C SER A 362 -13.89 -1.85 -3.53
N ALA A 363 -13.85 -3.10 -3.99
CA ALA A 363 -12.78 -4.06 -3.66
C ALA A 363 -11.44 -3.84 -4.39
N GLN A 364 -11.41 -3.02 -5.45
CA GLN A 364 -10.18 -2.84 -6.22
C GLN A 364 -9.17 -1.94 -5.52
N TYR A 365 -9.59 -0.77 -5.05
CA TYR A 365 -8.76 0.19 -4.31
C TYR A 365 -9.66 1.36 -3.85
N PRO A 366 -9.16 2.29 -3.02
CA PRO A 366 -9.90 3.49 -2.63
C PRO A 366 -10.05 4.49 -3.79
N HIS A 367 -11.28 4.78 -4.20
CA HIS A 367 -11.58 5.81 -5.21
C HIS A 367 -12.22 7.06 -4.58
N GLU A 368 -13.22 6.87 -3.72
CA GLU A 368 -14.06 7.94 -3.19
C GLU A 368 -13.30 8.71 -2.11
N GLY A 369 -13.09 10.01 -2.30
CA GLY A 369 -12.29 10.84 -1.39
C GLY A 369 -10.78 10.56 -1.42
N SER A 370 -10.32 9.67 -2.31
CA SER A 370 -8.91 9.27 -2.41
C SER A 370 -8.20 9.86 -3.63
N ASN A 371 -6.88 9.96 -3.53
CA ASN A 371 -5.98 10.23 -4.66
C ASN A 371 -4.97 9.08 -4.82
N ASP A 372 -5.21 7.94 -4.17
CA ASP A 372 -4.36 6.76 -4.30
C ASP A 372 -4.30 6.30 -5.76
N ARG A 373 -3.11 5.91 -6.21
CA ARG A 373 -2.91 5.34 -7.55
C ARG A 373 -3.16 3.84 -7.52
N CYS A 374 -3.61 3.30 -8.65
CA CYS A 374 -3.79 1.85 -8.82
C CYS A 374 -3.34 1.40 -10.20
N ASP A 375 -2.49 0.36 -10.25
CA ASP A 375 -2.24 -0.42 -11.45
C ASP A 375 -3.30 -1.53 -11.59
N LEU A 376 -4.33 -1.23 -12.38
CA LEU A 376 -5.38 -2.19 -12.72
C LEU A 376 -4.92 -3.30 -13.68
N ASN A 377 -3.74 -3.17 -14.28
CA ASN A 377 -3.16 -4.17 -15.18
C ASN A 377 -2.13 -5.07 -14.49
N TYR A 378 -1.92 -4.91 -13.18
CA TYR A 378 -0.95 -5.70 -12.43
C TYR A 378 -1.17 -7.20 -12.68
N GLY A 379 -2.33 -7.75 -12.32
CA GLY A 379 -2.74 -9.08 -12.77
C GLY A 379 -1.91 -10.25 -12.20
N THR A 380 -2.31 -11.47 -12.57
CA THR A 380 -1.58 -12.71 -12.24
C THR A 380 -0.62 -13.12 -13.36
N GLU A 381 0.35 -13.99 -13.05
CA GLU A 381 1.19 -14.65 -14.05
C GLU A 381 0.73 -16.09 -14.24
N ASN A 382 0.26 -16.42 -15.46
CA ASN A 382 -0.32 -17.73 -15.76
C ASN A 382 -1.43 -18.17 -14.78
N GLY A 383 -2.18 -17.21 -14.21
CA GLY A 383 -3.24 -17.46 -13.24
C GLY A 383 -2.78 -17.61 -11.78
N VAL A 384 -1.49 -17.40 -11.51
CA VAL A 384 -0.86 -17.49 -10.19
C VAL A 384 -0.52 -16.09 -9.68
N MET A 385 -0.75 -15.82 -8.39
CA MET A 385 -0.30 -14.57 -7.75
C MET A 385 1.24 -14.55 -7.71
N THR A 386 1.86 -13.53 -8.27
CA THR A 386 3.32 -13.45 -8.42
C THR A 386 3.76 -12.01 -8.25
N PHE A 387 4.87 -11.81 -7.52
CA PHE A 387 5.47 -10.51 -7.33
C PHE A 387 6.23 -10.15 -8.60
N LYS A 388 6.03 -8.94 -9.11
CA LYS A 388 6.57 -8.53 -10.40
C LYS A 388 7.72 -7.56 -10.21
N ASP A 389 8.79 -7.75 -10.97
CA ASP A 389 9.87 -6.78 -11.01
C ASP A 389 9.32 -5.40 -11.43
N GLY A 390 9.65 -4.37 -10.67
CA GLY A 390 9.14 -3.01 -10.88
C GLY A 390 7.76 -2.73 -10.29
N THR A 391 7.21 -3.62 -9.46
CA THR A 391 6.06 -3.29 -8.60
C THR A 391 6.36 -2.02 -7.80
N GLU A 392 5.49 -1.02 -7.84
CA GLU A 392 5.71 0.28 -7.18
C GLU A 392 5.14 0.27 -5.75
N LYS A 393 5.92 0.73 -4.78
CA LYS A 393 5.43 1.07 -3.42
C LYS A 393 4.54 2.32 -3.47
N GLY A 394 3.60 2.46 -2.53
CA GLY A 394 2.63 3.57 -2.52
C GLY A 394 1.62 3.55 -3.67
N VAL A 395 1.49 2.42 -4.38
CA VAL A 395 0.52 2.20 -5.45
C VAL A 395 -0.21 0.89 -5.20
N TRP A 396 -1.53 0.89 -5.40
CA TRP A 396 -2.35 -0.32 -5.37
C TRP A 396 -2.09 -1.18 -6.60
N ASN A 397 -1.79 -2.46 -6.40
CA ASN A 397 -1.55 -3.43 -7.46
C ASN A 397 -2.72 -4.42 -7.49
N TYR A 398 -3.62 -4.27 -8.46
CA TYR A 398 -4.82 -5.10 -8.54
C TYR A 398 -4.50 -6.48 -9.12
N ILE A 399 -4.49 -7.49 -8.26
CA ILE A 399 -4.03 -8.85 -8.61
C ILE A 399 -5.05 -9.56 -9.47
N GLU A 400 -6.28 -9.73 -8.96
CA GLU A 400 -7.32 -10.44 -9.70
C GLU A 400 -8.72 -10.18 -9.15
N LYS A 401 -9.70 -10.54 -9.99
CA LYS A 401 -11.07 -10.79 -9.59
C LYS A 401 -11.31 -12.30 -9.58
N ILE A 402 -11.57 -12.87 -8.42
CA ILE A 402 -11.93 -14.28 -8.30
C ILE A 402 -13.42 -14.44 -8.62
N GLU A 403 -13.69 -14.99 -9.79
CA GLU A 403 -15.05 -15.30 -10.26
C GLU A 403 -15.67 -16.46 -9.47
N ARG A 404 -17.01 -16.47 -9.39
CA ARG A 404 -17.80 -17.52 -8.72
C ARG A 404 -17.44 -17.72 -7.25
N THR A 405 -17.04 -16.64 -6.58
CA THR A 405 -16.66 -16.65 -5.17
C THR A 405 -17.41 -15.54 -4.46
N ASP A 406 -18.10 -15.90 -3.40
CA ASP A 406 -18.84 -14.96 -2.57
C ASP A 406 -18.00 -14.51 -1.37
N HIS A 407 -18.46 -13.45 -0.70
CA HIS A 407 -17.70 -12.77 0.35
C HIS A 407 -17.20 -13.70 1.46
N ILE A 408 -18.06 -14.63 1.91
CA ILE A 408 -17.72 -15.57 2.99
C ILE A 408 -16.77 -16.65 2.50
N ASN A 409 -16.98 -17.12 1.28
CA ASN A 409 -16.16 -18.18 0.73
C ASN A 409 -14.74 -17.72 0.46
N MET A 410 -14.46 -16.43 0.20
CA MET A 410 -13.11 -15.91 -0.03
C MET A 410 -12.08 -16.40 1.00
N VAL A 411 -12.45 -16.45 2.28
CA VAL A 411 -11.58 -16.93 3.37
C VAL A 411 -11.67 -18.45 3.61
N GLY A 412 -12.18 -19.21 2.65
CA GLY A 412 -12.15 -20.68 2.60
C GLY A 412 -13.22 -21.42 3.40
N GLN A 413 -14.29 -20.78 3.85
CA GLN A 413 -15.16 -21.36 4.89
C GLN A 413 -16.02 -22.55 4.45
N ILE A 414 -16.66 -22.52 3.27
CA ILE A 414 -17.74 -23.46 2.95
C ILE A 414 -17.53 -24.17 1.61
N THR A 415 -17.36 -23.41 0.53
CA THR A 415 -17.24 -23.93 -0.84
C THR A 415 -15.94 -23.47 -1.48
N ASN A 416 -15.51 -24.16 -2.54
CA ASN A 416 -14.23 -23.91 -3.22
C ASN A 416 -12.99 -23.93 -2.30
N THR A 417 -13.10 -24.54 -1.11
CA THR A 417 -12.09 -24.48 -0.05
C THR A 417 -10.69 -24.84 -0.53
N LYS A 418 -10.51 -25.93 -1.29
CA LYS A 418 -9.19 -26.33 -1.80
C LYS A 418 -8.60 -25.33 -2.80
N TYR A 419 -9.44 -24.75 -3.65
CA TYR A 419 -9.01 -23.76 -4.62
C TYR A 419 -8.55 -22.49 -3.91
N LEU A 420 -9.34 -22.02 -2.94
CA LEU A 420 -9.03 -20.82 -2.17
C LEU A 420 -7.84 -21.02 -1.23
N GLN A 421 -7.70 -22.20 -0.61
CA GLN A 421 -6.47 -22.59 0.09
C GLN A 421 -5.25 -22.46 -0.83
N GLY A 422 -5.35 -22.93 -2.07
CA GLY A 422 -4.32 -22.73 -3.09
C GLY A 422 -3.98 -21.25 -3.29
N LYS A 423 -4.98 -20.38 -3.41
CA LYS A 423 -4.78 -18.92 -3.52
C LYS A 423 -4.07 -18.31 -2.32
N PHE A 424 -4.31 -18.79 -1.09
CA PHE A 424 -3.54 -18.34 0.08
C PHE A 424 -2.07 -18.79 0.03
N PHE A 425 -1.78 -19.98 -0.48
CA PHE A 425 -0.39 -20.40 -0.71
C PHE A 425 0.29 -19.58 -1.81
N GLU A 426 -0.41 -19.28 -2.92
CA GLU A 426 0.09 -18.40 -3.98
C GLU A 426 0.42 -17.00 -3.42
N MET A 427 -0.50 -16.43 -2.62
CA MET A 427 -0.29 -15.13 -1.97
C MET A 427 0.88 -15.17 -0.99
N ALA A 428 0.98 -16.18 -0.13
CA ALA A 428 2.08 -16.29 0.83
C ALA A 428 3.45 -16.42 0.11
N ALA A 429 3.51 -17.21 -0.96
CA ALA A 429 4.70 -17.32 -1.80
C ALA A 429 5.05 -16.00 -2.50
N MET A 430 4.05 -15.29 -3.02
CA MET A 430 4.23 -13.95 -3.60
C MET A 430 4.81 -12.97 -2.58
N LEU A 431 4.22 -12.90 -1.38
CA LEU A 431 4.67 -11.98 -0.33
C LEU A 431 6.08 -12.28 0.13
N ALA A 432 6.43 -13.56 0.34
CA ALA A 432 7.79 -13.97 0.69
C ALA A 432 8.81 -13.72 -0.43
N SER A 433 8.36 -13.64 -1.69
CA SER A 433 9.23 -13.29 -2.83
C SER A 433 9.51 -11.80 -2.98
N ILE A 434 8.85 -10.94 -2.18
CA ILE A 434 9.19 -9.51 -2.12
C ILE A 434 10.64 -9.41 -1.60
N PRO A 435 11.52 -8.65 -2.26
CA PRO A 435 12.90 -8.52 -1.82
C PRO A 435 13.00 -8.01 -0.37
N ALA A 436 13.78 -8.66 0.49
CA ALA A 436 13.95 -8.19 1.86
C ALA A 436 14.74 -6.89 1.90
N ASP A 437 14.38 -5.98 2.81
CA ASP A 437 15.16 -4.78 3.04
C ASP A 437 16.56 -5.16 3.54
N GLY A 438 17.57 -5.01 2.67
CA GLY A 438 18.96 -5.29 2.98
C GLY A 438 19.50 -6.65 2.47
N SER A 439 18.67 -7.54 1.92
CA SER A 439 19.18 -8.58 1.00
C SER A 439 19.45 -7.92 -0.34
N THR A 440 20.72 -7.84 -0.71
CA THR A 440 21.13 -7.36 -2.03
C THR A 440 21.41 -8.57 -2.92
N PRO A 441 20.50 -8.94 -3.83
CA PRO A 441 20.86 -8.86 -5.23
C PRO A 441 20.90 -7.37 -5.63
N ASP A 442 21.81 -7.03 -6.52
CA ASP A 442 21.99 -5.70 -7.12
C ASP A 442 20.68 -4.87 -7.22
N VAL A 443 20.71 -3.69 -6.59
CA VAL A 443 19.72 -2.60 -6.55
C VAL A 443 18.80 -2.51 -7.78
N PRO A 444 17.45 -2.51 -7.61
CA PRO A 444 16.54 -1.95 -8.61
C PRO A 444 16.33 -0.45 -8.30
N ALA A 445 16.76 0.44 -9.19
CA ALA A 445 16.37 1.84 -9.15
C ALA A 445 15.45 2.17 -10.33
N SER A 446 14.61 3.20 -10.18
CA SER A 446 13.87 3.85 -11.27
C SER A 446 14.77 4.37 -12.41
N VAL A 447 16.07 4.25 -12.23
CA VAL A 447 17.14 4.41 -13.21
C VAL A 447 17.94 3.10 -13.26
N PRO A 448 18.44 2.64 -14.41
CA PRO A 448 19.06 1.32 -14.53
C PRO A 448 20.47 1.24 -13.91
N PHE A 449 20.87 2.19 -13.06
CA PHE A 449 22.26 2.39 -12.66
C PHE A 449 22.60 1.72 -11.33
N VAL A 450 23.46 0.71 -11.35
CA VAL A 450 23.89 -0.08 -10.18
C VAL A 450 24.88 0.66 -9.28
N ASP A 451 25.52 1.72 -9.79
CA ASP A 451 26.50 2.53 -9.05
C ASP A 451 25.88 3.79 -8.41
N ILE A 452 24.55 3.81 -8.30
CA ILE A 452 23.79 4.82 -7.58
C ILE A 452 23.33 4.22 -6.25
N VAL A 453 23.90 4.72 -5.15
CA VAL A 453 23.59 4.26 -3.80
C VAL A 453 22.41 5.06 -3.25
N ASN A 454 21.37 4.36 -2.77
CA ASN A 454 20.22 4.96 -2.09
C ASN A 454 20.68 5.89 -0.95
N ASP A 455 19.93 6.97 -0.69
CA ASP A 455 20.26 8.02 0.30
C ASP A 455 21.53 8.85 0.03
N SER A 456 22.24 8.59 -1.08
CA SER A 456 23.30 9.50 -1.53
C SER A 456 22.72 10.89 -1.80
N PHE A 457 23.48 11.96 -1.51
CA PHE A 457 23.01 13.35 -1.71
C PHE A 457 22.54 13.67 -3.15
N TYR A 458 22.91 12.82 -4.11
CA TYR A 458 22.60 12.94 -5.53
C TYR A 458 21.55 11.94 -6.01
N TYR A 459 21.05 11.02 -5.18
CA TYR A 459 20.14 9.95 -5.58
C TYR A 459 18.90 10.52 -6.29
N ASP A 460 18.13 11.36 -5.59
CA ASP A 460 16.92 11.98 -6.14
C ASP A 460 17.20 12.79 -7.40
N ALA A 461 18.35 13.47 -7.44
CA ALA A 461 18.75 14.26 -8.59
C ALA A 461 19.07 13.40 -9.81
N VAL A 462 19.73 12.25 -9.63
CA VAL A 462 20.00 11.29 -10.71
C VAL A 462 18.70 10.70 -11.24
N VAL A 463 17.79 10.31 -10.34
CA VAL A 463 16.45 9.80 -10.69
C VAL A 463 15.67 10.84 -11.50
N TRP A 464 15.54 12.06 -10.98
CA TRP A 464 14.89 13.17 -11.66
C TRP A 464 15.53 13.44 -13.03
N GLY A 465 16.85 13.50 -13.09
CA GLY A 465 17.57 13.82 -14.32
C GLY A 465 17.43 12.74 -15.40
N TYR A 466 17.41 11.46 -15.00
CA TYR A 466 17.21 10.35 -15.94
C TYR A 466 15.77 10.31 -16.46
N ASN A 467 14.77 10.43 -15.57
CA ASN A 467 13.36 10.38 -15.93
C ASN A 467 12.93 11.55 -16.82
N ASN A 468 13.57 12.71 -16.69
CA ASN A 468 13.34 13.86 -17.57
C ASN A 468 14.21 13.84 -18.84
N GLY A 469 14.97 12.76 -19.08
CA GLY A 469 15.84 12.63 -20.26
C GLY A 469 17.02 13.61 -20.30
N ILE A 470 17.37 14.21 -19.16
CA ILE A 470 18.43 15.21 -19.02
C ILE A 470 19.80 14.52 -18.99
N VAL A 471 19.93 13.48 -18.16
CA VAL A 471 21.16 12.69 -18.01
C VAL A 471 20.95 11.24 -18.42
N ASN A 472 21.98 10.65 -19.01
CA ASN A 472 22.05 9.21 -19.32
C ASN A 472 23.24 8.60 -18.60
N GLY A 473 23.27 7.28 -18.45
CA GLY A 473 24.43 6.54 -17.94
C GLY A 473 25.67 6.70 -18.82
N VAL A 474 26.82 6.38 -18.26
CA VAL A 474 28.05 6.16 -19.03
C VAL A 474 27.98 4.84 -19.82
N ASP A 475 27.15 3.91 -19.35
CA ASP A 475 26.68 2.73 -20.06
C ASP A 475 25.23 2.41 -19.64
N SER A 476 24.74 1.21 -19.98
CA SER A 476 23.38 0.78 -19.68
C SER A 476 23.09 0.61 -18.20
N THR A 477 24.12 0.38 -17.37
CA THR A 477 23.96 0.07 -15.95
C THR A 477 24.80 0.93 -15.01
N HIS A 478 25.54 1.91 -15.50
CA HIS A 478 26.35 2.80 -14.66
C HIS A 478 26.10 4.26 -14.99
N PHE A 479 25.91 5.07 -13.95
CA PHE A 479 25.86 6.52 -14.01
C PHE A 479 27.24 7.15 -13.86
N ALA A 480 28.16 6.54 -13.11
CA ALA A 480 29.46 7.06 -12.68
C ALA A 480 29.38 8.40 -11.91
N PRO A 481 28.74 8.45 -10.73
CA PRO A 481 28.47 9.70 -10.00
C PRO A 481 29.72 10.52 -9.66
N ASP A 482 30.84 9.86 -9.38
CA ASP A 482 32.11 10.50 -9.02
C ASP A 482 32.98 10.88 -10.23
N ALA A 483 32.60 10.47 -11.44
CA ALA A 483 33.35 10.83 -12.63
C ALA A 483 33.22 12.33 -12.91
N SER A 484 34.35 12.96 -13.25
CA SER A 484 34.39 14.37 -13.63
C SER A 484 33.66 14.60 -14.96
N CYS A 485 32.83 15.64 -15.02
CA CYS A 485 32.13 16.01 -16.25
C CYS A 485 33.03 16.85 -17.18
N THR A 486 32.98 16.54 -18.47
CA THR A 486 33.58 17.37 -19.50
C THR A 486 32.67 18.54 -19.90
N ARG A 487 33.25 19.56 -20.55
CA ARG A 487 32.50 20.70 -21.09
C ARG A 487 31.40 20.27 -22.06
N ALA A 488 31.68 19.29 -22.91
CA ALA A 488 30.70 18.72 -23.84
C ALA A 488 29.51 18.07 -23.12
N GLN A 489 29.75 17.30 -22.05
CA GLN A 489 28.68 16.65 -21.29
C GLN A 489 27.78 17.67 -20.58
N VAL A 490 28.39 18.66 -19.92
CA VAL A 490 27.67 19.70 -19.20
C VAL A 490 26.74 20.51 -20.10
N VAL A 491 27.21 20.97 -21.28
CA VAL A 491 26.34 21.72 -22.20
C VAL A 491 25.23 20.85 -22.77
N THR A 492 25.48 19.54 -22.95
CA THR A 492 24.47 18.60 -23.43
C THR A 492 23.36 18.41 -22.40
N PHE A 493 23.69 18.36 -21.10
CA PHE A 493 22.68 18.27 -20.04
C PHE A 493 21.82 19.54 -19.95
N LEU A 494 22.44 20.73 -20.01
CA LEU A 494 21.70 22.00 -20.05
C LEU A 494 20.78 22.10 -21.28
N TRP A 495 21.30 21.71 -22.45
CA TRP A 495 20.52 21.68 -23.69
C TRP A 495 19.31 20.74 -23.61
N ARG A 496 19.48 19.56 -23.02
CA ARG A 496 18.38 18.61 -22.79
C ARG A 496 17.37 19.13 -21.78
N ALA A 497 17.83 19.74 -20.69
CA ALA A 497 16.97 20.38 -19.71
C ALA A 497 16.11 21.50 -20.33
N ALA A 498 16.62 22.18 -21.35
CA ALA A 498 15.87 23.18 -22.14
C ALA A 498 14.90 22.57 -23.18
N GLY A 499 14.75 21.25 -23.22
CA GLY A 499 13.91 20.55 -24.22
C GLY A 499 14.63 20.24 -25.54
N SER A 500 15.96 20.28 -25.57
CA SER A 500 16.78 20.03 -26.77
C SER A 500 16.45 20.90 -28.00
N PRO A 501 16.34 22.23 -27.85
CA PRO A 501 15.97 23.14 -28.94
C PRO A 501 17.00 23.09 -30.09
N GLU A 502 16.53 23.14 -31.33
CA GLU A 502 17.41 23.28 -32.49
C GLU A 502 18.05 24.68 -32.49
N PRO A 503 19.39 24.81 -32.59
CA PRO A 503 20.03 26.12 -32.70
C PRO A 503 19.62 26.81 -34.01
N GLU A 504 19.45 28.14 -33.97
CA GLU A 504 19.16 28.92 -35.18
C GLU A 504 20.32 28.84 -36.19
N SER A 505 21.54 28.68 -35.70
CA SER A 505 22.73 28.52 -36.52
C SER A 505 23.70 27.48 -35.96
N MET A 506 24.16 26.57 -36.83
CA MET A 506 25.26 25.66 -36.52
C MET A 506 26.65 26.33 -36.60
N SER A 507 26.70 27.63 -36.93
CA SER A 507 27.96 28.38 -37.06
C SER A 507 28.44 28.84 -35.70
N THR A 508 29.47 28.19 -35.17
CA THR A 508 30.23 28.65 -33.99
C THR A 508 31.66 29.04 -34.42
N PRO A 509 32.37 29.91 -33.68
CA PRO A 509 33.78 30.18 -33.96
C PRO A 509 34.72 29.03 -33.52
N PHE A 510 34.17 27.98 -32.89
CA PHE A 510 34.95 26.91 -32.27
C PHE A 510 35.43 25.89 -33.30
N THR A 511 36.74 25.86 -33.51
CA THR A 511 37.40 24.97 -34.49
C THR A 511 37.49 23.51 -34.03
N ASP A 512 37.29 23.26 -32.73
CA ASP A 512 37.37 21.95 -32.09
C ASP A 512 35.99 21.32 -31.78
N VAL A 513 34.90 21.97 -32.20
CA VAL A 513 33.57 21.36 -32.27
C VAL A 513 33.45 20.65 -33.62
N LYS A 514 33.69 19.35 -33.64
CA LYS A 514 33.65 18.55 -34.86
C LYS A 514 32.21 18.26 -35.27
N SER A 515 31.94 18.36 -36.57
CA SER A 515 30.62 18.02 -37.10
C SER A 515 30.27 16.53 -36.87
N GLY A 516 29.02 16.27 -36.51
CA GLY A 516 28.51 14.96 -36.13
C GLY A 516 28.80 14.55 -34.68
N SER A 517 29.45 15.41 -33.87
CA SER A 517 29.65 15.12 -32.44
C SER A 517 28.33 15.19 -31.68
N PHE A 518 28.14 14.33 -30.67
CA PHE A 518 26.90 14.29 -29.87
C PHE A 518 26.53 15.64 -29.23
N TYR A 519 27.52 16.50 -29.01
CA TYR A 519 27.39 17.82 -28.39
C TYR A 519 27.38 18.97 -29.40
N GLU A 520 27.44 18.72 -30.71
CA GLU A 520 27.56 19.79 -31.73
C GLU A 520 26.40 20.79 -31.63
N LYS A 521 25.16 20.30 -31.61
CA LYS A 521 23.95 21.13 -31.46
C LYS A 521 23.89 21.83 -30.10
N ALA A 522 24.19 21.09 -29.03
CA ALA A 522 24.22 21.64 -27.68
C ALA A 522 25.27 22.76 -27.54
N ALA A 523 26.43 22.63 -28.17
CA ALA A 523 27.49 23.65 -28.16
C ALA A 523 27.11 24.88 -28.99
N ALA A 524 26.46 24.68 -30.14
CA ALA A 524 25.94 25.78 -30.96
C ALA A 524 24.83 26.55 -30.23
N TRP A 525 23.83 25.84 -29.70
CA TRP A 525 22.75 26.43 -28.91
C TRP A 525 23.28 27.17 -27.68
N ALA A 526 24.20 26.56 -26.92
CA ALA A 526 24.76 27.19 -25.73
C ALA A 526 25.61 28.43 -26.07
N TYR A 527 26.24 28.47 -27.25
CA TYR A 527 26.98 29.65 -27.71
C TYR A 527 26.03 30.78 -28.13
N GLU A 528 25.02 30.44 -28.93
CA GLU A 528 23.97 31.34 -29.40
C GLU A 528 23.24 32.02 -28.24
N ASN A 529 22.89 31.26 -27.20
CA ASN A 529 22.22 31.75 -25.99
C ASN A 529 23.17 32.34 -24.94
N GLY A 530 24.46 32.51 -25.28
CA GLY A 530 25.43 33.14 -24.39
C GLY A 530 25.81 32.34 -23.14
N ILE A 531 25.35 31.10 -23.00
CA ILE A 531 25.66 30.17 -21.89
C ILE A 531 27.17 29.88 -21.88
N VAL A 532 27.76 29.64 -23.06
CA VAL A 532 29.20 29.41 -23.23
C VAL A 532 29.84 30.42 -24.18
N LYS A 533 31.10 30.78 -23.91
CA LYS A 533 31.91 31.70 -24.74
C LYS A 533 33.17 31.07 -25.34
N GLY A 534 33.41 29.78 -25.08
CA GLY A 534 34.68 29.11 -25.35
C GLY A 534 35.72 29.30 -24.24
N THR A 535 36.81 28.56 -24.33
CA THR A 535 38.04 28.77 -23.52
C THR A 535 38.98 29.79 -24.18
N THR A 536 38.85 29.97 -25.49
CA THR A 536 39.39 31.07 -26.29
C THR A 536 38.33 31.51 -27.30
N GLU A 537 38.60 32.54 -28.10
CA GLU A 537 37.69 32.98 -29.17
C GLU A 537 37.36 31.88 -30.18
N THR A 538 38.26 30.91 -30.40
CA THR A 538 38.11 29.87 -31.43
C THR A 538 38.19 28.44 -30.90
N THR A 539 38.16 28.26 -29.57
CA THR A 539 38.30 26.95 -28.91
C THR A 539 37.20 26.75 -27.86
N PHE A 540 36.45 25.65 -27.97
CA PHE A 540 35.43 25.23 -27.00
C PHE A 540 36.00 24.35 -25.89
N ALA A 541 37.03 23.55 -26.19
CA ALA A 541 37.66 22.53 -25.34
C ALA A 541 36.68 21.44 -24.84
N PRO A 542 36.03 20.65 -25.73
CA PRO A 542 34.93 19.75 -25.37
C PRO A 542 35.30 18.70 -24.32
N ASN A 543 36.56 18.25 -24.29
CA ASN A 543 37.04 17.21 -23.37
C ASN A 543 37.64 17.75 -22.07
N ALA A 544 37.71 19.08 -21.91
CA ALA A 544 38.23 19.64 -20.67
C ALA A 544 37.22 19.44 -19.53
N THR A 545 37.71 19.04 -18.36
CA THR A 545 36.92 18.94 -17.13
C THR A 545 36.38 20.32 -16.73
N VAL A 546 35.11 20.36 -16.35
CA VAL A 546 34.45 21.58 -15.84
C VAL A 546 34.67 21.69 -14.34
N THR A 547 35.05 22.88 -13.86
CA THR A 547 35.09 23.16 -12.42
C THR A 547 33.70 23.49 -11.87
N ARG A 548 33.50 23.35 -10.56
CA ARG A 548 32.24 23.72 -9.90
C ARG A 548 31.80 25.16 -10.21
N ALA A 549 32.74 26.11 -10.17
CA ALA A 549 32.45 27.51 -10.49
C ALA A 549 32.08 27.71 -11.98
N GLN A 550 32.74 26.99 -12.88
CA GLN A 550 32.41 27.05 -14.31
C GLN A 550 31.00 26.50 -14.58
N PHE A 551 30.63 25.38 -13.98
CA PHE A 551 29.30 24.81 -14.14
C PHE A 551 28.21 25.77 -13.65
N VAL A 552 28.34 26.28 -12.42
CA VAL A 552 27.38 27.24 -11.85
C VAL A 552 27.32 28.52 -12.68
N THR A 553 28.44 28.95 -13.28
CA THR A 553 28.43 30.11 -14.20
C THR A 553 27.64 29.83 -15.48
N PHE A 554 27.62 28.59 -15.99
CA PHE A 554 26.78 28.25 -17.15
C PHE A 554 25.31 28.22 -16.77
N LEU A 555 24.96 27.62 -15.64
CA LEU A 555 23.58 27.59 -15.14
C LEU A 555 23.05 29.01 -14.84
N TRP A 556 23.87 29.86 -14.23
CA TRP A 556 23.53 31.27 -14.00
C TRP A 556 23.29 32.05 -15.30
N ARG A 557 24.02 31.75 -16.37
CA ARG A 557 23.78 32.36 -17.69
C ARG A 557 22.55 31.80 -18.39
N TYR A 558 22.27 30.51 -18.17
CA TYR A 558 21.06 29.86 -18.63
C TYR A 558 19.81 30.51 -18.02
N GLU A 559 19.90 30.96 -16.77
CA GLU A 559 18.85 31.71 -16.06
C GLU A 559 18.87 33.24 -16.34
N ASP A 560 19.55 33.70 -17.39
CA ASP A 560 19.66 35.11 -17.78
C ASP A 560 20.43 36.03 -16.80
N CYS A 561 21.46 35.49 -16.14
CA CYS A 561 22.39 36.24 -15.28
C CYS A 561 21.73 37.07 -14.13
N PRO A 562 20.83 36.49 -13.33
CA PRO A 562 20.12 37.19 -12.26
C PRO A 562 21.09 37.76 -11.23
N SER A 563 20.81 38.97 -10.74
CA SER A 563 21.59 39.58 -9.66
C SER A 563 21.31 38.91 -8.33
N SER A 564 22.33 38.81 -7.48
CA SER A 564 22.20 38.33 -6.10
C SER A 564 22.37 39.45 -5.08
N SER A 565 21.64 39.35 -3.96
CA SER A 565 21.64 40.36 -2.90
C SER A 565 22.25 39.89 -1.58
N ILE A 566 22.62 38.61 -1.48
CA ILE A 566 23.15 38.04 -0.25
C ILE A 566 24.61 38.44 -0.01
N ALA A 567 24.99 38.51 1.27
CA ALA A 567 26.39 38.55 1.65
C ALA A 567 27.07 37.24 1.26
N ASN A 568 28.35 37.30 0.89
CA ASN A 568 29.11 36.12 0.47
C ASN A 568 29.24 35.08 1.60
N PRO A 569 28.62 33.89 1.45
CA PRO A 569 28.65 32.87 2.49
C PRO A 569 29.90 31.97 2.41
N PHE A 570 30.74 32.12 1.37
CA PHE A 570 31.87 31.24 1.09
C PHE A 570 33.21 31.96 1.21
N SER A 571 34.01 31.53 2.19
CA SER A 571 35.32 32.10 2.51
C SER A 571 36.37 31.93 1.40
N ASP A 572 36.20 30.95 0.52
CA ASP A 572 37.08 30.63 -0.60
C ASP A 572 36.61 31.21 -1.95
N VAL A 573 35.57 32.05 -1.93
CA VAL A 573 35.09 32.80 -3.09
C VAL A 573 35.45 34.27 -2.88
N SER A 574 36.41 34.79 -3.64
CA SER A 574 36.71 36.24 -3.62
C SER A 574 35.64 37.02 -4.39
N GLU A 575 35.15 38.13 -3.84
CA GLU A 575 34.22 39.05 -4.52
C GLU A 575 34.75 39.57 -5.87
N SER A 576 36.06 39.60 -6.06
CA SER A 576 36.71 39.98 -7.32
C SER A 576 36.72 38.88 -8.38
N SER A 577 36.30 37.65 -8.04
CA SER A 577 36.29 36.52 -8.96
C SER A 577 35.18 36.69 -10.00
N VAL A 578 35.48 36.40 -11.26
CA VAL A 578 34.51 36.50 -12.37
C VAL A 578 33.27 35.60 -12.20
N TYR A 579 33.37 34.54 -11.39
CA TYR A 579 32.28 33.62 -11.08
C TYR A 579 31.55 33.94 -9.77
N ALA A 580 32.00 34.95 -9.00
CA ALA A 580 31.39 35.27 -7.71
C ALA A 580 29.89 35.59 -7.83
N PRO A 581 29.42 36.41 -8.80
CA PRO A 581 27.98 36.69 -8.93
C PRO A 581 27.14 35.41 -9.14
N ALA A 582 27.62 34.47 -9.95
CA ALA A 582 26.93 33.21 -10.22
C ALA A 582 26.83 32.33 -8.96
N ILE A 583 27.91 32.25 -8.17
CA ILE A 583 27.91 31.46 -6.93
C ILE A 583 26.98 32.07 -5.88
N LEU A 584 26.95 33.40 -5.75
CA LEU A 584 26.05 34.09 -4.81
C LEU A 584 24.59 33.86 -5.19
N TRP A 585 24.26 34.01 -6.47
CA TRP A 585 22.92 33.69 -6.98
C TRP A 585 22.53 32.23 -6.68
N ALA A 586 23.44 31.29 -6.93
CA ALA A 586 23.20 29.87 -6.68
C ALA A 586 22.98 29.57 -5.18
N ALA A 587 23.66 30.28 -4.28
CA ALA A 587 23.45 30.13 -2.85
C ALA A 587 22.12 30.76 -2.40
N GLU A 588 21.77 31.94 -2.91
CA GLU A 588 20.50 32.62 -2.62
C GLU A 588 19.28 31.79 -3.04
N ASN A 589 19.39 31.05 -4.15
CA ASN A 589 18.29 30.25 -4.72
C ASN A 589 18.33 28.77 -4.33
N GLY A 590 19.17 28.40 -3.35
CA GLY A 590 19.25 27.01 -2.85
C GLY A 590 19.88 26.01 -3.83
N VAL A 591 20.42 26.46 -4.96
CA VAL A 591 21.14 25.61 -5.93
C VAL A 591 22.38 24.99 -5.28
N THR A 592 23.11 25.75 -4.45
CA THR A 592 24.27 25.26 -3.71
C THR A 592 24.22 25.62 -2.23
N VAL A 593 24.66 24.68 -1.39
CA VAL A 593 24.94 24.89 0.05
C VAL A 593 26.45 24.90 0.34
N GLY A 594 27.29 24.86 -0.71
CA GLY A 594 28.74 24.70 -0.59
C GLY A 594 29.16 23.25 -0.34
N THR A 595 30.36 23.08 0.23
CA THR A 595 30.95 21.78 0.61
C THR A 595 31.01 21.61 2.14
N GLY A 596 30.35 22.48 2.90
CA GLY A 596 30.44 22.58 4.36
C GLY A 596 31.49 23.60 4.83
N ASN A 597 31.45 23.96 6.11
CA ASN A 597 32.37 24.89 6.78
C ASN A 597 32.53 26.27 6.10
N GLY A 598 31.50 26.76 5.40
CA GLY A 598 31.55 28.05 4.69
C GLY A 598 32.51 28.05 3.50
N THR A 599 32.59 26.95 2.75
CA THR A 599 33.42 26.82 1.53
C THR A 599 32.61 26.31 0.34
N PHE A 600 33.02 26.66 -0.89
CA PHE A 600 32.39 26.23 -2.14
C PHE A 600 33.28 25.35 -3.02
N VAL A 601 34.60 25.51 -2.92
CA VAL A 601 35.66 24.86 -3.72
C VAL A 601 35.53 25.18 -5.21
N PRO A 602 35.70 26.46 -5.64
CA PRO A 602 35.38 26.91 -7.00
C PRO A 602 36.21 26.24 -8.11
N ASN A 603 37.44 25.85 -7.80
CA ASN A 603 38.36 25.20 -8.74
C ASN A 603 38.30 23.66 -8.68
N GLY A 604 37.48 23.08 -7.80
CA GLY A 604 37.27 21.64 -7.73
C GLY A 604 36.56 21.12 -8.98
N ALA A 605 36.90 19.91 -9.41
CA ALA A 605 36.22 19.25 -10.52
C ALA A 605 34.72 19.06 -10.20
N CYS A 606 33.86 19.36 -11.17
CA CYS A 606 32.43 19.10 -11.04
C CYS A 606 32.16 17.67 -11.53
N THR A 607 31.76 16.79 -10.61
CA THR A 607 31.41 15.40 -10.95
C THR A 607 30.01 15.33 -11.56
N ARG A 608 29.66 14.18 -12.14
CA ARG A 608 28.32 13.90 -12.68
C ARG A 608 27.23 14.06 -11.63
N ALA A 609 27.46 13.57 -10.41
CA ALA A 609 26.59 13.78 -9.27
C ALA A 609 26.39 15.28 -8.97
N HIS A 610 27.47 16.06 -8.87
CA HIS A 610 27.37 17.49 -8.62
C HIS A 610 26.55 18.23 -9.69
N VAL A 611 26.82 17.93 -10.97
CA VAL A 611 26.13 18.58 -12.09
C VAL A 611 24.62 18.32 -12.04
N VAL A 612 24.21 17.05 -11.87
CA VAL A 612 22.78 16.71 -11.85
C VAL A 612 22.09 17.25 -10.59
N THR A 613 22.76 17.28 -9.43
CA THR A 613 22.22 17.90 -8.22
C THR A 613 21.98 19.40 -8.39
N PHE A 614 22.92 20.12 -9.00
CA PHE A 614 22.73 21.55 -9.25
C PHE A 614 21.57 21.81 -10.22
N LEU A 615 21.43 21.02 -11.29
CA LEU A 615 20.30 21.13 -12.23
C LEU A 615 18.97 20.84 -11.53
N CYS A 616 18.90 19.75 -10.76
CA CYS A 616 17.69 19.35 -10.06
C CYS A 616 17.22 20.43 -9.08
N ARG A 617 18.13 20.98 -8.27
CA ARG A 617 17.79 22.03 -7.29
C ARG A 617 17.30 23.32 -7.93
N ASP A 618 17.77 23.62 -9.14
CA ASP A 618 17.36 24.83 -9.83
C ASP A 618 16.03 24.67 -10.57
N LEU A 619 15.86 23.53 -11.26
CA LEU A 619 14.80 23.30 -12.24
C LEU A 619 13.61 22.47 -11.73
N ALA A 620 13.76 21.72 -10.63
CA ALA A 620 12.70 20.86 -10.08
C ALA A 620 11.85 21.55 -8.99
N LYS A 621 11.71 22.88 -9.07
CA LYS A 621 11.00 23.71 -8.07
C LYS A 621 9.48 23.67 -8.20
#